data_AF-A0A2V6DLV2-F1
#
_entry.id   AF-A0A2V6DLV2-F1
#
_cell.length_a   1.000
_cell.length_b   1.000
_cell.length_c   1.000
_cell.angle_alpha   90.00
_cell.angle_beta   90.00
_cell.angle_gamma   90.00
#
_symmetry.space_group_name_H-M   'P 1'
#
loop_
_entity.id
_entity.type
_entity.pdbx_description
1 polymer ?
#
loop_
_entity_poly.entity_id
_entity_poly.type
_entity_poly.pdbx_seq_one_letter_code
_entity_poly.pdbx_strand_id
1 'polypeptide(L)'
;FDIITAYLICFNNHKSDKLWGPTEWDYFLSNVASHLAPNGRLWLELNREYDGSYYTPELKGFFEQRGADLQSYRVIFNPGTLVPSEVAPVGR
;
A
#
# COMPACT_ATOMS: atom_id res chain seq x y z
N PHE A 1 16.27 3.02 -3.51
CA PHE A 1 15.89 2.19 -4.66
C PHE A 1 15.11 3.02 -5.66
N ASP A 2 15.41 2.89 -6.94
CA ASP A 2 14.66 3.56 -8.01
C ASP A 2 13.31 2.88 -8.28
N ILE A 3 13.23 1.56 -8.05
CA ILE A 3 11.99 0.81 -8.10
C ILE A 3 11.99 -0.17 -6.93
N ILE A 4 10.89 -0.18 -6.19
CA ILE A 4 10.54 -1.25 -5.25
C ILE A 4 9.30 -1.93 -5.81
N THR A 5 9.35 -3.24 -5.96
CA THR A 5 8.24 -4.00 -6.53
C THR A 5 7.99 -5.28 -5.74
N ALA A 6 6.72 -5.66 -5.62
CA ALA A 6 6.32 -6.97 -5.14
C ALA A 6 5.08 -7.44 -5.90
N TYR A 7 5.13 -8.68 -6.40
CA TYR A 7 4.09 -9.28 -7.22
C TYR A 7 3.36 -10.36 -6.42
N LEU A 8 2.03 -10.39 -6.53
CA LEU A 8 1.17 -11.39 -5.88
C LEU A 8 1.54 -11.54 -4.39
N ILE A 9 1.43 -10.43 -3.66
CA ILE A 9 1.84 -10.32 -2.26
C ILE A 9 1.03 -11.28 -1.37
N CYS A 10 1.74 -11.94 -0.46
CA CYS A 10 1.15 -12.71 0.65
C CYS A 10 1.64 -12.24 2.03
N PHE A 11 2.65 -11.35 2.10
CA PHE A 11 3.19 -10.87 3.38
C PHE A 11 2.17 -10.05 4.19
N ASN A 12 1.09 -9.60 3.55
CA ASN A 12 0.00 -8.84 4.15
C ASN A 12 -0.99 -9.72 4.94
N ASN A 13 -0.58 -10.93 5.33
CA ASN A 13 -1.43 -11.98 5.90
C ASN A 13 -2.61 -12.36 4.98
N HIS A 14 -2.34 -12.48 3.67
CA HIS A 14 -3.30 -12.92 2.67
C HIS A 14 -4.08 -14.17 3.10
N LYS A 15 -5.42 -14.17 2.94
CA LYS A 15 -6.31 -15.28 3.34
C LYS A 15 -6.21 -15.69 4.83
N SER A 16 -6.04 -14.72 5.70
CA SER A 16 -6.12 -14.90 7.17
C SER A 16 -7.02 -13.84 7.80
N ASP A 17 -7.51 -14.16 9.00
CA ASP A 17 -8.19 -13.25 9.93
C ASP A 17 -7.34 -12.03 10.36
N LYS A 18 -6.04 -12.01 10.03
CA LYS A 18 -5.10 -10.94 10.32
C LYS A 18 -4.66 -10.16 9.08
N LEU A 19 -5.47 -10.20 8.00
CA LEU A 19 -5.22 -9.43 6.79
C LEU A 19 -4.94 -7.96 7.14
N TRP A 20 -3.89 -7.39 6.57
CA TRP A 20 -3.45 -6.04 6.90
C TRP A 20 -4.52 -4.99 6.59
N GLY A 21 -4.78 -4.12 7.57
CA GLY A 21 -5.59 -2.92 7.41
C GLY A 21 -4.72 -1.67 7.19
N PRO A 22 -5.34 -0.48 7.23
CA PRO A 22 -4.62 0.79 7.02
C PRO A 22 -3.41 0.97 7.95
N THR A 23 -3.47 0.50 9.20
CA THR A 23 -2.37 0.66 10.17
C THR A 23 -1.12 -0.11 9.77
N GLU A 24 -1.23 -1.38 9.41
CA GLU A 24 -0.09 -2.19 8.97
C GLU A 24 0.47 -1.68 7.64
N TRP A 25 -0.43 -1.28 6.72
CA TRP A 25 -0.03 -0.69 5.45
C TRP A 25 0.67 0.66 5.62
N ASP A 26 0.26 1.50 6.56
CA ASP A 26 0.93 2.78 6.83
C ASP A 26 2.34 2.59 7.37
N TYR A 27 2.53 1.64 8.29
CA TYR A 27 3.85 1.26 8.77
C TYR A 27 4.75 0.81 7.61
N PHE A 28 4.24 -0.09 6.77
CA PHE A 28 4.97 -0.60 5.60
C PHE A 28 5.31 0.53 4.61
N LEU A 29 4.34 1.34 4.21
CA LEU A 29 4.54 2.41 3.23
C LEU A 29 5.49 3.49 3.75
N SER A 30 5.47 3.80 5.05
CA SER A 30 6.40 4.74 5.67
C SER A 30 7.83 4.21 5.66
N ASN A 31 8.02 2.91 5.90
CA ASN A 31 9.33 2.28 5.76
C ASN A 31 9.79 2.24 4.31
N VAL A 32 8.90 1.93 3.36
CA VAL A 32 9.23 1.95 1.93
C VAL A 32 9.66 3.35 1.47
N ALA A 33 8.98 4.40 1.94
CA ALA A 33 9.32 5.78 1.61
C ALA A 33 10.77 6.13 1.98
N SER A 34 11.28 5.67 3.14
CA SER A 34 12.67 5.93 3.55
C SER A 34 13.72 5.20 2.70
N HIS A 35 13.30 4.23 1.89
CA HIS A 35 14.18 3.45 1.03
C HIS A 35 14.02 3.79 -0.46
N LEU A 36 13.02 4.59 -0.85
CA LEU A 36 12.84 5.06 -2.21
C LEU A 36 13.80 6.22 -2.53
N ALA A 37 14.35 6.19 -3.75
CA ALA A 37 15.03 7.38 -4.29
C ALA A 37 14.00 8.50 -4.54
N PRO A 38 14.40 9.78 -4.64
CA PRO A 38 13.48 10.89 -4.87
C PRO A 38 12.53 10.71 -6.08
N ASN A 39 13.01 10.06 -7.14
CA ASN A 39 12.22 9.74 -8.34
C ASN A 39 11.82 8.26 -8.40
N GLY A 40 11.84 7.58 -7.24
CA GLY A 40 11.56 6.16 -7.15
C GLY A 40 10.08 5.84 -7.32
N ARG A 41 9.79 4.61 -7.74
CA ARG A 41 8.42 4.07 -7.88
C ARG A 41 8.22 2.87 -6.96
N LEU A 42 7.03 2.78 -6.37
CA LEU A 42 6.53 1.57 -5.70
C LEU A 42 5.48 0.89 -6.58
N TRP A 43 5.63 -0.42 -6.81
CA TRP A 43 4.69 -1.24 -7.56
C TRP A 43 4.29 -2.47 -6.77
N LEU A 44 3.02 -2.58 -6.41
CA LEU A 44 2.53 -3.72 -5.65
C LEU A 44 1.39 -4.39 -6.41
N GLU A 45 1.39 -5.72 -6.44
CA GLU A 45 0.27 -6.51 -6.97
C GLU A 45 -0.30 -7.37 -5.85
N LEU A 46 -1.56 -7.14 -5.50
CA LEU A 46 -2.25 -7.86 -4.43
C LEU A 46 -2.87 -9.16 -4.94
N ASN A 47 -2.86 -10.19 -4.09
CA ASN A 47 -3.65 -11.38 -4.35
C ASN A 47 -5.14 -11.15 -4.07
N ARG A 48 -5.98 -11.95 -4.73
CA ARG A 48 -7.43 -11.93 -4.55
C ARG A 48 -7.84 -12.66 -3.28
N GLU A 49 -8.57 -11.98 -2.39
CA GLU A 49 -9.13 -12.54 -1.17
C GLU A 49 -10.32 -13.48 -1.45
N TYR A 50 -10.82 -14.15 -0.41
CA TYR A 50 -11.92 -15.12 -0.52
C TYR A 50 -13.22 -14.53 -1.06
N ASP A 51 -13.48 -13.25 -0.79
CA ASP A 51 -14.65 -12.52 -1.28
C ASP A 51 -14.49 -12.03 -2.72
N GLY A 52 -13.34 -12.30 -3.34
CA GLY A 52 -13.02 -11.89 -4.70
C GLY A 52 -12.44 -10.47 -4.83
N SER A 53 -12.32 -9.72 -3.72
CA SER A 53 -11.71 -8.40 -3.69
C SER A 53 -10.18 -8.48 -3.57
N TYR A 54 -9.50 -7.34 -3.81
CA TYR A 54 -8.06 -7.19 -3.56
C TYR A 54 -7.77 -6.31 -2.34
N TYR A 55 -8.72 -5.45 -2.00
CA TYR A 55 -8.68 -4.53 -0.86
C TYR A 55 -10.11 -4.12 -0.52
N THR A 56 -10.34 -3.77 0.75
CA THR A 56 -11.62 -3.21 1.21
C THR A 56 -11.80 -1.78 0.71
N PRO A 57 -13.02 -1.21 0.71
CA PRO A 57 -13.24 0.20 0.38
C PRO A 57 -12.46 1.18 1.27
N GLU A 58 -12.28 0.83 2.56
CA GLU A 58 -11.45 1.59 3.49
C GLU A 58 -9.98 1.60 3.04
N LEU A 59 -9.44 0.42 2.73
CA LEU A 59 -8.06 0.30 2.31
C LEU A 59 -7.81 0.95 0.93
N LYS A 60 -8.80 0.90 0.03
CA LYS A 60 -8.80 1.67 -1.23
C LYS A 60 -8.62 3.17 -0.95
N GLY A 61 -9.47 3.73 -0.09
CA GLY A 61 -9.42 5.14 0.27
C GLY A 61 -8.11 5.52 0.94
N PHE A 62 -7.57 4.65 1.80
CA PHE A 62 -6.25 4.81 2.39
C PHE A 62 -5.15 4.88 1.33
N PHE A 63 -5.09 3.92 0.38
CA PHE A 63 -4.08 3.95 -0.68
C PHE A 63 -4.18 5.22 -1.54
N GLU A 64 -5.39 5.64 -1.90
CA GLU A 64 -5.63 6.87 -2.66
C GLU A 64 -5.16 8.11 -1.88
N GLN A 65 -5.44 8.20 -0.57
CA GLN A 65 -4.93 9.27 0.30
C GLN A 65 -3.40 9.28 0.41
N ARG A 66 -2.77 8.10 0.34
CA ARG A 66 -1.32 7.95 0.29
C ARG A 66 -0.71 8.27 -1.08
N GLY A 67 -1.54 8.59 -2.08
CA GLY A 67 -1.11 8.97 -3.42
C GLY A 67 -0.88 7.79 -4.38
N ALA A 68 -1.57 6.67 -4.13
CA ALA A 68 -1.56 5.54 -5.04
C ALA A 68 -2.44 5.79 -6.29
N ASP A 69 -1.95 5.36 -7.45
CA ASP A 69 -2.74 5.03 -8.63
C ASP A 69 -3.16 3.55 -8.53
N LEU A 70 -4.47 3.31 -8.50
CA LEU A 70 -5.06 1.98 -8.34
C LEU A 70 -5.56 1.43 -9.67
N GLN A 71 -5.02 0.29 -10.08
CA GLN A 71 -5.39 -0.38 -11.33
C GLN A 71 -5.74 -1.84 -11.07
N SER A 72 -7.02 -2.09 -10.74
CA SER A 72 -7.53 -3.40 -10.35
C SER A 72 -6.80 -3.98 -9.13
N TYR A 73 -5.86 -4.91 -9.33
CA TYR A 73 -5.08 -5.54 -8.27
C TYR A 73 -3.74 -4.85 -8.01
N ARG A 74 -3.45 -3.77 -8.75
CA ARG A 74 -2.19 -3.01 -8.65
C ARG A 74 -2.36 -1.77 -7.79
N VAL A 75 -1.39 -1.56 -6.89
CA VAL A 75 -1.23 -0.36 -6.09
C VAL A 75 0.11 0.28 -6.48
N ILE A 76 0.06 1.41 -7.17
CA ILE A 76 1.24 2.02 -7.80
C ILE A 76 1.46 3.41 -7.20
N PHE A 77 2.66 3.69 -6.71
CA PHE A 77 3.06 5.04 -6.32
C PHE A 77 4.12 5.53 -7.31
N ASN A 78 3.74 6.53 -8.10
CA ASN A 78 4.61 7.14 -9.08
C ASN A 78 5.64 8.05 -8.41
N PRO A 79 6.70 8.45 -9.14
CA PRO A 79 7.71 9.37 -8.62
C PRO A 79 7.06 10.59 -7.93
N GLY A 80 7.41 10.77 -6.64
CA GLY A 80 6.93 11.88 -5.82
C GLY A 80 5.46 11.82 -5.36
N THR A 81 4.73 10.73 -5.59
CA THR A 81 3.31 10.65 -5.19
C THR A 81 3.07 10.03 -3.82
N LEU A 82 4.00 9.19 -3.32
CA LEU A 82 3.85 8.56 -2.00
C LEU A 82 3.92 9.61 -0.88
N VAL A 83 2.78 9.87 -0.25
CA VAL A 83 2.66 10.84 0.84
C VAL A 83 3.16 10.21 2.16
N PRO A 84 4.06 10.84 2.94
CA PRO A 84 4.47 10.36 4.27
C PRO A 84 3.34 10.36 5.32
N SER A 85 3.50 9.60 6.41
CA SER A 85 2.43 9.37 7.42
C SER A 85 2.09 10.56 8.32
N GLU A 86 2.94 11.58 8.41
CA GLU A 86 2.70 12.71 9.31
C GLU A 86 1.70 13.74 8.75
N VAL A 87 0.43 13.31 8.59
CA VAL A 87 -0.78 14.16 8.50
C VAL A 87 -2.04 13.44 9.06
N ALA A 88 -2.01 12.16 9.46
CA ALA A 88 -3.19 11.48 10.02
C ALA A 88 -3.22 11.61 11.56
N PRO A 89 -4.28 12.17 12.19
CA PRO A 89 -4.35 12.19 13.64
C PRO A 89 -4.46 10.75 14.15
N VAL A 90 -3.55 10.39 15.06
CA VAL A 90 -3.63 9.14 15.83
C VAL A 90 -4.93 9.19 16.62
N GLY A 91 -5.93 8.44 16.17
CA GLY A 91 -7.15 8.19 16.93
C GLY A 91 -6.77 7.50 18.23
N ARG A 92 -7.02 8.17 19.35
CA ARG A 92 -6.89 7.62 20.70
C ARG A 92 -8.04 6.65 21.00
#